data_AF-S4RJ84-F1
#
_entry.id   AF-S4RJ84-F1
#
_cell.length_a   1.000
_cell.length_b   1.000
_cell.length_c   1.000
_cell.angle_alpha   90.00
_cell.angle_beta   90.00
_cell.angle_gamma   90.00
#
_symmetry.space_group_name_H-M   'P 1'
#
loop_
_entity.id
_entity.type
_entity.pdbx_description
1 polymer ?
#
loop_
_entity_poly.entity_id
_entity_poly.type
_entity_poly.pdbx_seq_one_letter_code
_entity_poly.pdbx_strand_id
1 'polypeptide(L)'
;TTQVFDGWVMKRQTFPGNGDYPLPAERRSRDFCRGLGSLQRTFSSSQNVAMILFNIATPGQGFTVAVRKALSHAPCNAVSPSADGIHTLALPPDRASCSFSIIYPVALEAGQCGSTIQNIFPPHRSAQDAECDAGAFVQVLGGNGLNPSTMNSLATFCSTLSSPGNKKR
;
A
#
# COMPACT_ATOMS: atom_id res chain seq x y z
N THR A 1 -4.51 22.88 15.36
CA THR A 1 -3.69 21.71 15.74
C THR A 1 -3.07 21.13 14.48
N THR A 2 -1.87 20.54 14.58
CA THR A 2 -1.20 19.88 13.45
C THR A 2 -0.72 18.50 13.90
N GLN A 3 -1.16 17.48 13.16
CA GLN A 3 -0.86 16.08 13.39
C GLN A 3 -0.33 15.47 12.10
N VAL A 4 0.67 14.60 12.21
CA VAL A 4 1.18 13.82 11.06
C VAL A 4 0.90 12.34 11.32
N PHE A 5 0.40 11.65 10.30
CA PHE A 5 0.06 10.24 10.33
C PHE A 5 0.98 9.44 9.40
N ASP A 6 1.50 8.32 9.90
CA ASP A 6 2.31 7.37 9.13
C ASP A 6 1.42 6.48 8.26
N GLY A 7 1.24 6.91 7.01
CA GLY A 7 0.29 6.34 6.07
C GLY A 7 -0.74 7.37 5.57
N TRP A 8 -1.92 6.88 5.21
CA TRP A 8 -3.00 7.68 4.65
C TRP A 8 -4.33 7.45 5.38
N VAL A 9 -5.15 8.50 5.51
CA VAL A 9 -6.50 8.42 6.07
C VAL A 9 -7.52 8.85 5.03
N MET A 10 -8.48 8.00 4.71
CA MET A 10 -9.55 8.32 3.76
C MET A 10 -10.88 7.74 4.26
N LYS A 11 -11.94 8.57 4.27
CA LYS A 11 -13.29 8.16 4.70
C LYS A 11 -13.31 7.37 6.02
N ARG A 12 -12.56 7.84 7.03
CA ARG A 12 -12.39 7.21 8.36
C ARG A 12 -11.69 5.84 8.35
N GLN A 13 -11.11 5.43 7.23
CA GLN A 13 -10.24 4.27 7.13
C GLN A 13 -8.78 4.71 7.09
N THR A 14 -7.88 3.83 7.54
CA THR A 14 -6.44 4.05 7.48
C THR A 14 -5.77 3.05 6.56
N PHE A 15 -4.71 3.50 5.90
CA PHE A 15 -3.81 2.67 5.11
C PHE A 15 -2.38 2.89 5.60
N PRO A 16 -1.61 1.84 5.88
CA PRO A 16 -2.03 0.43 5.89
C PRO A 16 -3.10 0.17 6.97
N GLY A 17 -3.86 -0.91 6.83
CA GLY A 17 -4.80 -1.35 7.86
C GLY A 17 -4.07 -1.89 9.10
N ASN A 18 -4.79 -2.09 10.20
CA ASN A 18 -4.20 -2.63 11.44
C ASN A 18 -3.66 -4.07 11.30
N GLY A 19 -4.10 -4.83 10.28
CA GLY A 19 -3.58 -6.16 9.98
C GLY A 19 -2.29 -6.16 9.15
N ASP A 20 -2.03 -5.07 8.40
CA ASP A 20 -0.94 -4.97 7.43
C ASP A 20 0.25 -4.16 7.96
N TYR A 21 0.18 -3.73 9.22
CA TYR A 21 1.22 -2.93 9.86
C TYR A 21 1.35 -3.25 11.36
N PRO A 22 2.57 -3.34 11.90
CA PRO A 22 2.80 -3.80 13.28
C PRO A 22 2.31 -2.84 14.37
N LEU A 23 2.12 -1.55 14.05
CA LEU A 23 1.62 -0.55 15.01
C LEU A 23 0.16 -0.19 14.74
N PRO A 24 -0.65 -0.05 15.80
CA PRO A 24 -2.03 0.43 15.67
C PRO A 24 -2.07 1.89 15.21
N ALA A 25 -3.15 2.29 14.53
CA ALA A 25 -3.32 3.62 13.94
C ALA A 25 -3.05 4.77 14.93
N GLU A 26 -3.44 4.63 16.20
CA GLU A 26 -3.27 5.66 17.22
C GLU A 26 -1.78 5.94 17.48
N ARG A 27 -0.94 4.90 17.44
CA ARG A 27 0.52 4.99 17.61
C ARG A 27 1.27 5.39 16.34
N ARG A 28 0.57 5.45 15.20
CA ARG A 28 1.09 5.94 13.92
C ARG A 28 0.89 7.44 13.72
N SER A 29 0.34 8.13 14.71
CA SER A 29 0.10 9.57 14.65
C SER A 29 1.02 10.33 15.61
N ARG A 30 1.44 11.53 15.21
CA ARG A 30 2.25 12.43 16.04
C ARG A 30 1.67 13.84 16.03
N ASP A 31 1.34 14.34 17.21
CA ASP A 31 0.90 15.72 17.42
C ASP A 31 2.10 16.66 17.57
N PHE A 32 2.14 17.72 16.77
CA PHE A 32 3.21 18.73 16.83
C PHE A 32 2.86 19.96 17.66
N CYS A 33 1.58 20.18 17.96
CA CYS A 33 1.11 21.34 18.72
C CYS A 33 0.85 21.06 20.21
N ARG A 34 0.99 19.81 20.68
CA ARG A 34 0.65 19.44 22.06
C ARG A 34 1.86 19.65 22.97
N GLY A 35 1.90 20.79 23.65
CA GLY A 35 2.92 21.14 24.67
C GLY A 35 3.96 22.17 24.22
N LEU A 36 4.44 23.00 25.15
CA LEU A 36 5.61 23.87 24.96
C LEU A 36 6.84 22.97 24.73
N GLY A 37 7.35 22.92 23.51
CA GLY A 37 8.65 22.30 23.23
C GLY A 37 8.61 20.83 22.82
N SER A 38 7.87 20.47 21.77
CA SER A 38 8.16 19.22 21.06
C SER A 38 9.61 19.28 20.53
N LEU A 39 10.51 18.57 21.21
CA LEU A 39 11.93 18.46 20.88
C LEU A 39 12.15 17.77 19.52
N GLN A 40 11.20 16.94 19.07
CA GLN A 40 11.23 16.31 17.75
C GLN A 40 10.30 17.03 16.78
N ARG A 41 10.89 17.89 15.95
CA ARG A 41 10.23 18.60 14.83
C ARG A 41 10.17 17.80 13.53
N THR A 42 10.77 16.61 13.51
CA THR A 42 10.87 15.77 12.32
C THR A 42 9.95 14.56 12.44
N PHE A 43 9.39 14.17 11.31
CA PHE A 43 8.63 12.94 11.14
C PHE A 43 9.19 12.21 9.93
N SER A 44 9.42 10.91 10.06
CA SER A 44 9.78 10.04 8.94
C SER A 44 8.67 9.02 8.77
N SER A 45 8.15 8.90 7.55
CA SER A 45 7.24 7.80 7.25
C SER A 45 8.01 6.49 7.17
N SER A 46 7.36 5.41 7.61
CA SER A 46 7.83 4.04 7.35
C SER A 46 7.54 3.59 5.92
N GLN A 47 6.54 4.20 5.27
CA GLN A 47 6.08 3.87 3.92
C GLN A 47 6.47 4.97 2.93
N ASN A 48 5.85 4.98 1.75
CA ASN A 48 6.05 6.03 0.75
C ASN A 48 5.15 7.26 0.96
N VAL A 49 4.35 7.32 2.03
CA VAL A 49 3.34 8.35 2.22
C VAL A 49 3.14 8.73 3.69
N ALA A 50 2.98 10.02 3.96
CA ALA A 50 2.55 10.56 5.25
C ALA A 50 1.45 11.58 5.04
N MET A 51 0.41 11.55 5.87
CA MET A 51 -0.69 12.51 5.82
C MET A 51 -0.51 13.59 6.89
N ILE A 52 -0.60 14.85 6.48
CA ILE A 52 -0.58 16.01 7.39
C ILE A 52 -2.02 16.46 7.59
N LEU A 53 -2.51 16.34 8.82
CA LEU A 53 -3.83 16.83 9.22
C LEU A 53 -3.63 18.12 10.03
N PHE A 54 -4.31 19.19 9.64
CA PHE A 54 -4.18 20.47 10.31
C PHE A 54 -5.51 21.20 10.44
N ASN A 55 -5.59 22.04 11.48
CA ASN A 55 -6.66 23.01 11.68
C ASN A 55 -6.03 24.35 12.10
N ILE A 56 -6.14 25.36 11.22
CA ILE A 56 -5.69 26.73 11.46
C ILE A 56 -6.91 27.54 11.92
N ALA A 57 -6.95 27.89 13.20
CA ALA A 57 -8.13 28.53 13.79
C ALA A 57 -8.18 30.05 13.56
N THR A 58 -7.03 30.69 13.36
CA THR A 58 -6.93 32.16 13.31
C THR A 58 -6.57 32.64 11.90
N PRO A 59 -7.37 33.54 11.29
CA PRO A 59 -7.03 34.16 10.02
C PRO A 59 -5.64 34.83 10.07
N GLY A 60 -4.83 34.61 9.04
CA GLY A 60 -3.46 35.14 8.95
C GLY A 60 -2.38 34.30 9.62
N GLN A 61 -2.74 33.24 10.36
CA GLN A 61 -1.76 32.26 10.86
C GLN A 61 -1.54 31.12 9.85
N GLY A 62 -0.41 30.44 9.96
CA GLY A 62 -0.06 29.31 9.12
C GLY A 62 1.16 28.56 9.62
N PHE A 63 1.59 27.56 8.85
CA PHE A 63 2.82 26.81 9.10
C PHE A 63 3.50 26.47 7.78
N THR A 64 4.80 26.21 7.83
CA THR A 64 5.59 25.75 6.69
C THR A 64 6.13 24.36 6.99
N VAL A 65 6.11 23.48 5.98
CA VAL A 65 6.65 22.12 6.09
C VAL A 65 7.73 21.94 5.03
N ALA A 66 8.90 21.49 5.46
CA ALA A 66 9.96 21.07 4.55
C ALA A 66 9.89 19.55 4.36
N VAL A 67 9.64 19.11 3.14
CA VAL A 67 9.56 17.68 2.80
C VAL A 67 10.86 17.25 2.13
N ARG A 68 11.43 16.12 2.58
CA ARG A 68 12.60 15.50 1.97
C ARG A 68 12.29 14.04 1.67
N LYS A 69 12.69 13.57 0.50
CA LYS A 69 12.58 12.16 0.13
C LYS A 69 13.63 11.37 0.93
N ALA A 70 13.16 10.49 1.82
CA ALA A 70 14.02 9.50 2.46
C ALA A 70 14.07 8.23 1.59
N LEU A 71 15.23 7.57 1.53
CA LEU A 71 15.33 6.24 0.96
C LEU A 71 14.59 5.27 1.89
N SER A 72 13.46 4.73 1.44
CA SER A 72 12.82 3.59 2.08
C SER A 72 13.24 2.34 1.31
N HIS A 73 13.89 1.40 1.99
CA HIS A 73 14.25 0.11 1.41
C HIS A 73 12.97 -0.74 1.33
N ALA A 74 12.29 -0.68 0.18
CA ALA A 74 11.10 -1.46 -0.16
C ALA A 74 9.89 -1.28 0.79
N PRO A 75 9.12 -0.18 0.66
CA PRO A 75 7.87 -0.03 1.42
C PRO A 75 6.88 -1.12 1.00
N CYS A 76 6.49 -1.98 1.95
CA CYS A 76 5.53 -3.06 1.72
C CYS A 76 4.11 -2.54 1.49
N ASN A 77 3.78 -1.35 2.00
CA ASN A 77 2.47 -0.74 1.78
C ASN A 77 2.65 0.64 1.13
N ALA A 78 2.31 0.75 -0.15
CA ALA A 78 2.55 1.96 -0.93
C ALA A 78 1.26 2.55 -1.51
N VAL A 79 1.19 3.88 -1.55
CA VAL A 79 0.12 4.63 -2.25
C VAL A 79 0.70 5.26 -3.50
N SER A 80 0.07 5.05 -4.65
CA SER A 80 0.38 5.79 -5.88
C SER A 80 -0.46 7.06 -5.94
N PRO A 81 0.15 8.26 -5.87
CA PRO A 81 -0.59 9.52 -5.93
C PRO A 81 -0.96 9.95 -7.35
N SER A 82 -0.31 9.41 -8.40
CA SER A 82 -0.59 9.76 -9.80
C SER A 82 -0.41 8.58 -10.75
N ALA A 83 -0.99 8.70 -11.96
CA ALA A 83 -0.98 7.67 -13.00
C ALA A 83 0.38 7.48 -13.70
N ASP A 84 1.42 8.18 -13.26
CA ASP A 84 2.67 8.25 -13.98
C ASP A 84 3.64 7.14 -13.57
N GLY A 85 4.04 6.33 -14.55
CA GLY A 85 5.13 5.38 -14.43
C GLY A 85 4.70 3.91 -14.41
N ILE A 86 5.70 3.04 -14.27
CA ILE A 86 5.54 1.60 -14.15
C ILE A 86 5.94 1.20 -12.74
N HIS A 87 5.05 0.49 -12.05
CA HIS A 87 5.29 -0.01 -10.70
C HIS A 87 5.48 -1.52 -10.73
N THR A 88 6.58 -1.99 -10.14
CA THR A 88 6.85 -3.42 -9.97
C THR A 88 6.59 -3.80 -8.54
N LEU A 89 5.67 -4.75 -8.33
CA LEU A 89 5.42 -5.35 -7.03
C LEU A 89 6.25 -6.63 -6.91
N ALA A 90 6.99 -6.75 -5.82
CA ALA A 90 7.80 -7.92 -5.51
C ALA A 90 7.46 -8.39 -4.09
N LEU A 91 7.29 -9.70 -3.90
CA LEU A 91 7.12 -10.25 -2.56
C LEU A 91 8.42 -10.07 -1.76
N PRO A 92 8.33 -9.60 -0.51
CA PRO A 92 9.50 -9.54 0.35
C PRO A 92 9.95 -10.95 0.76
N PRO A 93 11.22 -11.14 1.15
CA PRO A 93 11.77 -12.45 1.53
C PRO A 93 11.05 -13.14 2.69
N ASP A 94 10.46 -12.35 3.59
CA ASP A 94 9.68 -12.80 4.74
C ASP A 94 8.22 -13.14 4.39
N ARG A 95 7.83 -13.02 3.11
CA ARG A 95 6.49 -13.33 2.58
C ARG A 95 5.36 -12.55 3.27
N ALA A 96 5.66 -11.35 3.78
CA ALA A 96 4.62 -10.47 4.33
C ALA A 96 3.60 -10.07 3.26
N SER A 97 2.34 -9.91 3.67
CA SER A 97 1.28 -9.35 2.83
C SER A 97 1.55 -7.87 2.56
N CYS A 98 1.86 -7.55 1.31
CA CYS A 98 2.13 -6.18 0.86
C CYS A 98 0.99 -5.65 0.00
N SER A 99 0.75 -4.35 0.07
CA SER A 99 -0.37 -3.71 -0.61
C SER A 99 0.06 -2.48 -1.40
N PHE A 100 -0.54 -2.31 -2.57
CA PHE A 100 -0.33 -1.16 -3.44
C PHE A 100 -1.68 -0.51 -3.74
N SER A 101 -1.86 0.71 -3.25
CA SER A 101 -3.12 1.44 -3.34
C SER A 101 -3.06 2.51 -4.43
N ILE A 102 -4.06 2.49 -5.32
CA ILE A 102 -4.22 3.49 -6.38
C ILE A 102 -5.41 4.38 -6.02
N ILE A 103 -5.17 5.68 -5.86
CA ILE A 103 -6.20 6.64 -5.37
C ILE A 103 -6.81 7.51 -6.47
N TYR A 104 -6.47 7.26 -7.72
CA TYR A 104 -7.00 7.95 -8.90
C TYR A 104 -7.72 6.95 -9.82
N PRO A 105 -8.68 7.41 -10.65
CA PRO A 105 -9.31 6.55 -11.64
C PRO A 105 -8.26 5.98 -12.61
N VAL A 106 -8.25 4.66 -12.80
CA VAL A 106 -7.26 3.98 -13.65
C VAL A 106 -7.89 2.78 -14.37
N ALA A 107 -7.41 2.51 -15.59
CA ALA A 107 -7.61 1.22 -16.24
C ALA A 107 -6.38 0.34 -15.95
N LEU A 108 -6.61 -0.83 -15.36
CA LEU A 108 -5.53 -1.75 -15.00
C LEU A 108 -5.28 -2.73 -16.14
N GLU A 109 -4.06 -2.73 -16.67
CA GLU A 109 -3.56 -3.81 -17.53
C GLU A 109 -2.60 -4.68 -16.70
N ALA A 110 -3.05 -5.88 -16.33
CA ALA A 110 -2.24 -6.83 -15.58
C ALA A 110 -1.43 -7.71 -16.55
N GLY A 111 -0.10 -7.54 -16.56
CA GLY A 111 0.84 -8.41 -17.27
C GLY A 111 1.58 -9.35 -16.31
N GLN A 112 1.83 -10.59 -16.72
CA GLN A 112 2.63 -11.55 -15.93
C GLN A 112 4.10 -11.11 -15.86
N CYS A 113 4.73 -11.18 -14.68
CA CYS A 113 6.15 -10.91 -14.50
C CYS A 113 6.93 -12.19 -14.13
N GLY A 114 7.65 -12.76 -15.11
CA GLY A 114 8.58 -13.91 -14.99
C GLY A 114 7.89 -15.28 -15.07
N SER A 115 8.15 -16.20 -16.01
CA SER A 115 9.28 -16.42 -16.92
C SER A 115 8.80 -16.99 -18.26
N THR A 116 9.49 -16.60 -19.34
CA THR A 116 9.47 -17.17 -20.70
C THR A 116 8.14 -17.18 -21.44
N ILE A 117 8.20 -16.67 -22.67
CA ILE A 117 7.18 -16.75 -23.71
C ILE A 117 6.55 -18.15 -23.72
N GLN A 118 5.29 -18.25 -23.26
CA GLN A 118 4.21 -18.95 -23.95
C GLN A 118 2.91 -18.81 -23.15
N ASN A 119 1.87 -18.38 -23.88
CA ASN A 119 0.46 -18.35 -23.51
C ASN A 119 -0.01 -17.14 -22.70
N ILE A 120 -0.41 -16.15 -23.51
CA ILE A 120 -1.50 -15.21 -23.26
C ILE A 120 -2.59 -15.90 -22.44
N PHE A 121 -2.77 -15.52 -21.18
CA PHE A 121 -3.99 -15.86 -20.45
C PHE A 121 -5.16 -15.24 -21.22
N PRO A 122 -6.13 -16.02 -21.72
CA PRO A 122 -7.38 -15.42 -22.13
C PRO A 122 -8.02 -14.77 -20.89
N PRO A 123 -8.76 -13.67 -21.04
CA PRO A 123 -9.50 -13.06 -19.93
C PRO A 123 -10.50 -14.09 -19.41
N HIS A 124 -10.14 -14.83 -18.36
CA HIS A 124 -11.02 -15.80 -17.73
C HIS A 124 -12.03 -15.03 -16.88
N ARG A 125 -13.09 -14.56 -17.53
CA ARG A 125 -14.36 -14.28 -16.86
C ARG A 125 -14.98 -15.62 -16.47
N SER A 126 -14.64 -16.15 -15.29
CA SER A 126 -15.56 -17.02 -14.54
C SER A 126 -14.99 -17.49 -13.22
N ALA A 127 -15.94 -17.68 -12.31
CA ALA A 127 -15.95 -18.52 -11.12
C ALA A 127 -15.23 -17.97 -9.88
N GLN A 128 -16.06 -17.48 -8.94
CA GLN A 128 -16.06 -17.85 -7.52
C GLN A 128 -14.85 -18.67 -7.04
N ASP A 129 -14.13 -18.11 -6.07
CA ASP A 129 -13.42 -18.84 -5.02
C ASP A 129 -12.57 -20.04 -5.47
N ALA A 130 -11.75 -19.85 -6.52
CA ALA A 130 -10.56 -20.69 -6.66
C ALA A 130 -9.54 -20.23 -5.61
N GLU A 131 -9.60 -20.84 -4.43
CA GLU A 131 -8.60 -20.72 -3.38
C GLU A 131 -7.23 -21.03 -4.01
N CYS A 132 -6.35 -20.01 -4.13
CA CYS A 132 -5.01 -20.23 -4.64
C CYS A 132 -4.30 -21.21 -3.68
N ASP A 133 -4.02 -22.44 -4.13
CA ASP A 133 -3.29 -23.44 -3.33
C ASP A 133 -1.92 -22.89 -2.90
N ALA A 134 -1.77 -22.55 -1.61
CA ALA A 134 -0.55 -22.26 -0.83
C ALA A 134 0.56 -21.37 -1.47
N GLY A 135 0.31 -20.75 -2.62
CA GLY A 135 1.25 -19.99 -3.42
C GLY A 135 1.14 -18.48 -3.21
N ALA A 136 2.14 -17.74 -3.69
CA ALA A 136 2.02 -16.29 -3.77
C ALA A 136 0.89 -15.93 -4.75
N PHE A 137 0.01 -15.02 -4.34
CA PHE A 137 -1.07 -14.52 -5.19
C PHE A 137 -1.09 -12.99 -5.18
N VAL A 138 -1.65 -12.42 -6.24
CA VAL A 138 -1.93 -10.98 -6.35
C VAL A 138 -3.44 -10.82 -6.41
N GLN A 139 -4.00 -10.08 -5.45
CA GLN A 139 -5.42 -9.77 -5.42
C GLN A 139 -5.64 -8.31 -5.82
N VAL A 140 -6.54 -8.10 -6.78
CA VAL A 140 -7.01 -6.76 -7.17
C VAL A 140 -8.30 -6.47 -6.40
N LEU A 141 -8.20 -5.46 -5.54
CA LEU A 141 -9.29 -5.03 -4.68
C LEU A 141 -9.89 -3.71 -5.18
N GLY A 142 -11.20 -3.57 -5.05
CA GLY A 142 -11.94 -2.37 -5.43
C GLY A 142 -12.89 -1.93 -4.34
N GLY A 143 -12.99 -0.62 -4.13
CA GLY A 143 -13.90 -0.08 -3.14
C GLY A 143 -13.74 1.42 -2.95
N ASN A 144 -14.52 1.94 -2.00
CA ASN A 144 -14.59 3.37 -1.73
C ASN A 144 -13.55 3.86 -0.72
N GLY A 145 -12.79 2.96 -0.09
CA GLY A 145 -11.85 3.25 0.99
C GLY A 145 -10.43 2.79 0.65
N LEU A 146 -9.59 2.63 1.67
CA LEU A 146 -8.20 2.18 1.51
C LEU A 146 -7.84 0.98 2.38
N ASN A 147 -8.73 0.50 3.24
CA ASN A 147 -8.47 -0.68 4.04
C ASN A 147 -8.79 -1.95 3.23
N PRO A 148 -7.78 -2.78 2.88
CA PRO A 148 -7.98 -3.99 2.08
C PRO A 148 -9.03 -4.94 2.66
N SER A 149 -9.11 -5.05 4.00
CA SER A 149 -10.07 -5.94 4.69
C SER A 149 -11.55 -5.53 4.52
N THR A 150 -11.81 -4.35 3.94
CA THR A 150 -13.16 -3.82 3.70
C THR A 150 -13.48 -3.65 2.22
N MET A 151 -12.54 -3.97 1.34
CA MET A 151 -12.70 -3.84 -0.10
C MET A 151 -13.29 -5.13 -0.71
N ASN A 152 -13.87 -4.98 -1.90
CA ASN A 152 -14.36 -6.11 -2.67
C ASN A 152 -13.23 -6.69 -3.52
N SER A 153 -13.13 -8.02 -3.56
CA SER A 153 -12.26 -8.72 -4.51
C SER A 153 -12.81 -8.56 -5.92
N LEU A 154 -12.01 -7.97 -6.83
CA LEU A 154 -12.37 -7.84 -8.24
C LEU A 154 -11.73 -8.92 -9.10
N ALA A 155 -10.49 -9.31 -8.76
CA ALA A 155 -9.76 -10.40 -9.42
C ALA A 155 -8.67 -10.94 -8.50
N THR A 156 -8.31 -12.21 -8.69
CA THR A 156 -7.16 -12.85 -8.03
C THR A 156 -6.32 -13.54 -9.09
N PHE A 157 -5.00 -13.33 -9.03
CA PHE A 157 -4.02 -13.95 -9.90
C PHE A 157 -3.10 -14.82 -9.04
N CYS A 158 -3.13 -16.14 -9.22
CA CYS A 158 -2.25 -17.06 -8.50
C CYS A 158 -0.91 -17.22 -9.25
N SER A 159 0.20 -17.25 -8.52
CA SER A 159 1.49 -17.68 -9.08
C SER A 159 1.56 -19.21 -9.07
N THR A 160 1.78 -19.83 -10.23
CA THR A 160 2.23 -21.22 -10.30
C THR A 160 3.72 -21.27 -9.98
N LEU A 161 4.08 -21.38 -8.69
CA LEU A 161 5.43 -21.78 -8.31
C LEU A 161 5.60 -23.25 -8.72
N SER A 162 5.97 -23.50 -9.98
CA SER A 162 6.44 -24.81 -10.40
C SER A 162 7.72 -25.12 -9.62
N SER A 163 7.63 -26.09 -8.72
CA SER A 163 8.82 -26.64 -8.07
C SER A 163 9.75 -27.18 -9.18
N PRO A 164 11.08 -26.95 -9.13
CA PRO A 164 11.97 -27.52 -10.12
C PRO A 164 11.84 -29.03 -10.05
N GLY A 165 11.22 -29.61 -11.08
CA GLY A 165 11.03 -31.05 -11.16
C GLY A 165 12.38 -31.74 -11.03
N ASN A 166 12.53 -32.56 -9.99
CA ASN A 166 13.61 -33.53 -9.92
C ASN A 166 13.49 -34.45 -11.13
N LYS A 167 14.22 -34.14 -12.21
CA LYS A 167 14.52 -35.12 -13.26
C LYS A 167 15.43 -36.15 -12.62
N LYS A 168 14.84 -37.25 -12.13
CA LYS A 168 15.60 -38.46 -11.83
C LYS A 168 16.24 -38.92 -13.15
N ARG A 169 17.57 -38.99 -13.13
CA ARG A 169 18.42 -39.64 -14.13
C ARG A 169 18.09 -41.12 -14.22
#